data_AF-A0A4R1JRF5-F1
#
_entry.id   AF-A0A4R1JRF5-F1
#
_cell.length_a   1.000
_cell.length_b   1.000
_cell.length_c   1.000
_cell.angle_alpha   90.00
_cell.angle_beta   90.00
_cell.angle_gamma   90.00
#
_symmetry.space_group_name_H-M   'P 1'
#
loop_
_entity.id
_entity.type
_entity.pdbx_description
1 polymer ?
#
loop_
_entity_poly.entity_id
_entity_poly.type
_entity_poly.pdbx_seq_one_letter_code
_entity_poly.pdbx_strand_id
1 'polypeptide(L)'
;MSENKRPRIKKEQHEIIIDEAAYVENACTKNAKKISNISENIITEFWIDKHYSIRDQHGDDFGKREGINIEMIEDVIRKSFKILKFFNFKNEKFRFVNFPPKKIRPLRLVLKQVFGIDETLNIIVEYNFIELNLYEVTVVTALRKENFTLSDGQYGIVFDLDKIKLMFKVRGFETLIDEYLH
;
A
#
# COMPACT_ATOMS: atom_id res chain seq x y z
N MET A 1 -26.72 -29.75 -52.79
CA MET A 1 -25.25 -29.93 -52.94
C MET A 1 -24.60 -28.95 -51.99
N SER A 2 -24.04 -29.41 -50.87
CA SER A 2 -23.35 -28.53 -49.92
C SER A 2 -21.91 -28.33 -50.36
N GLU A 3 -21.50 -27.07 -50.52
CA GLU A 3 -20.12 -26.71 -50.84
C GLU A 3 -19.19 -27.13 -49.69
N ASN A 4 -18.25 -28.02 -49.98
CA ASN A 4 -17.20 -28.40 -49.04
C ASN A 4 -16.26 -27.21 -48.82
N LYS A 5 -16.47 -26.47 -47.73
CA LYS A 5 -15.54 -25.41 -47.27
C LYS A 5 -14.16 -26.02 -46.99
N ARG A 6 -13.12 -25.44 -47.59
CA ARG A 6 -11.72 -25.86 -47.36
C ARG A 6 -11.37 -25.79 -45.86
N PRO A 7 -10.73 -26.83 -45.29
CA PRO A 7 -10.29 -26.79 -43.91
C PRO A 7 -9.24 -25.69 -43.69
N ARG A 8 -9.42 -24.86 -42.65
CA ARG A 8 -8.45 -23.84 -42.26
C ARG A 8 -7.24 -24.49 -41.61
N ILE A 9 -6.04 -24.13 -42.07
CA ILE A 9 -4.77 -24.48 -41.42
C ILE A 9 -4.82 -23.97 -39.98
N LYS A 10 -4.72 -24.86 -38.99
CA LYS A 10 -4.60 -24.47 -37.58
C LYS A 10 -3.20 -23.88 -37.41
N LYS A 11 -3.10 -22.66 -36.87
CA LYS A 11 -1.81 -22.09 -36.47
C LYS A 11 -1.16 -23.05 -35.48
N GLU A 12 -0.04 -23.64 -35.86
CA GLU A 12 0.78 -24.41 -34.94
C GLU A 12 1.22 -23.48 -33.81
N GLN A 13 0.96 -23.91 -32.57
CA GLN A 13 1.52 -23.25 -31.40
C GLN A 13 3.01 -23.57 -31.39
N HIS A 14 3.83 -22.69 -31.94
CA HIS A 14 5.27 -22.80 -31.78
C HIS A 14 5.62 -22.66 -30.30
N GLU A 15 6.43 -23.58 -29.78
CA GLU A 15 7.03 -23.44 -28.47
C GLU A 15 7.86 -22.15 -28.43
N ILE A 16 7.63 -21.33 -27.40
CA ILE A 16 8.42 -20.12 -27.18
C ILE A 16 9.79 -20.60 -26.68
N ILE A 17 10.77 -20.65 -27.56
CA ILE A 17 12.16 -20.89 -27.18
C ILE A 17 12.68 -19.61 -26.52
N ILE A 18 12.83 -19.63 -25.20
CA ILE A 18 13.43 -18.52 -24.44
C ILE A 18 14.95 -18.69 -24.50
N ASP A 19 15.63 -17.85 -25.28
CA ASP A 19 17.09 -17.78 -25.28
C ASP A 19 17.57 -16.99 -24.06
N GLU A 20 18.08 -17.70 -23.04
CA GLU A 20 18.61 -17.10 -21.81
C GLU A 20 19.82 -16.18 -22.05
N ALA A 21 20.51 -16.31 -23.20
CA ALA A 21 21.65 -15.48 -23.54
C ALA A 21 21.28 -14.22 -24.34
N ALA A 22 20.00 -14.08 -24.74
CA ALA A 22 19.54 -12.99 -25.59
C ALA A 22 19.62 -11.61 -24.92
N TYR A 23 19.87 -10.60 -25.75
CA TYR A 23 19.70 -9.22 -25.35
C TYR A 23 18.21 -8.84 -25.48
N VAL A 24 17.68 -8.20 -24.45
CA VAL A 24 16.29 -7.76 -24.33
C VAL A 24 16.23 -6.31 -23.87
N GLU A 25 15.10 -5.64 -24.13
CA GLU A 25 14.87 -4.27 -23.65
C GLU A 25 14.62 -4.26 -22.13
N ASN A 26 15.21 -3.29 -21.44
CA ASN A 26 14.89 -2.96 -20.05
C ASN A 26 14.65 -1.44 -19.91
N ALA A 27 14.39 -0.97 -18.69
CA ALA A 27 14.09 0.45 -18.42
C ALA A 27 15.22 1.44 -18.83
N CYS A 28 16.45 0.97 -19.05
CA CYS A 28 17.59 1.81 -19.40
C CYS A 28 17.98 1.72 -20.89
N THR A 29 17.81 0.56 -21.53
CA THR A 29 18.24 0.33 -22.93
C THR A 29 17.49 -0.81 -23.61
N LYS A 30 17.40 -0.74 -24.94
CA LYS A 30 16.79 -1.77 -25.80
C LYS A 30 17.64 -3.04 -25.95
N ASN A 31 18.93 -2.95 -25.64
CA ASN A 31 19.91 -4.02 -25.85
C ASN A 31 20.59 -4.40 -24.52
N ALA A 32 19.82 -4.79 -23.50
CA ALA A 32 20.34 -5.20 -22.21
C ALA A 32 20.45 -6.73 -22.12
N LYS A 33 21.45 -7.24 -21.41
CA LYS A 33 21.50 -8.65 -21.04
C LYS A 33 21.26 -8.79 -19.55
N LYS A 34 20.31 -9.64 -19.17
CA LYS A 34 20.08 -9.99 -17.77
C LYS A 34 21.17 -10.94 -17.29
N ILE A 35 21.92 -10.55 -16.26
CA ILE A 35 23.04 -11.34 -15.73
C ILE A 35 22.62 -12.14 -14.50
N SER A 36 21.93 -11.50 -13.56
CA SER A 36 21.48 -12.14 -12.32
C SER A 36 20.25 -11.43 -11.77
N ASN A 37 19.61 -12.05 -10.78
CA ASN A 37 18.64 -11.41 -9.91
C ASN A 37 19.22 -11.36 -8.50
N ILE A 38 19.01 -10.24 -7.82
CA ILE A 38 19.25 -10.12 -6.38
C ILE A 38 17.89 -9.87 -5.75
N SER A 39 17.53 -10.66 -4.75
CA SER A 39 16.31 -10.50 -3.98
C SER A 39 16.65 -10.41 -2.50
N GLU A 40 16.07 -9.43 -1.83
CA GLU A 40 16.21 -9.23 -0.38
C GLU A 40 14.85 -9.41 0.29
N ASN A 41 14.87 -9.95 1.50
CA ASN A 41 13.68 -10.09 2.32
C ASN A 41 13.55 -8.86 3.24
N ILE A 42 12.38 -8.23 3.23
CA ILE A 42 12.08 -7.10 4.11
C ILE A 42 11.13 -7.57 5.20
N ILE A 43 11.53 -7.33 6.44
CA ILE A 43 10.77 -7.63 7.65
C ILE A 43 10.02 -6.36 8.06
N THR A 44 8.74 -6.54 8.37
CA THR A 44 7.89 -5.48 8.94
C THR A 44 7.31 -5.98 10.25
N GLU A 45 7.72 -5.38 11.36
CA GLU A 45 7.22 -5.71 12.69
C GLU A 45 6.00 -4.85 13.02
N PHE A 46 4.91 -5.53 13.39
CA PHE A 46 3.65 -4.88 13.70
C PHE A 46 3.51 -4.65 15.21
N TRP A 47 3.28 -3.39 15.59
CA TRP A 47 3.11 -2.95 16.96
C TRP A 47 1.80 -2.19 17.12
N ILE A 48 1.21 -2.25 18.31
CA ILE A 48 0.04 -1.46 18.70
C ILE A 48 0.40 -0.53 19.85
N ASP A 49 -0.05 0.73 19.78
CA ASP A 49 0.13 1.68 20.87
C ASP A 49 -0.73 1.29 22.08
N LYS A 50 -0.23 1.58 23.29
CA LYS A 50 -0.96 1.30 24.54
C LYS A 50 -2.36 1.92 24.55
N HIS A 51 -2.53 3.14 24.02
CA HIS A 51 -3.83 3.80 23.96
C HIS A 51 -4.80 3.09 23.03
N TYR A 52 -4.30 2.53 21.92
CA TYR A 52 -5.09 1.68 21.05
C TYR A 52 -5.57 0.44 21.80
N SER A 53 -4.64 -0.27 22.47
CA SER A 53 -4.96 -1.49 23.22
C SER A 53 -5.99 -1.25 24.32
N ILE A 54 -5.90 -0.14 25.06
CA ILE A 54 -6.88 0.22 26.09
C ILE A 54 -8.26 0.44 25.47
N ARG A 55 -8.34 1.18 24.35
CA ARG A 55 -9.62 1.48 23.69
C ARG A 55 -10.25 0.26 23.02
N ASP A 56 -9.42 -0.66 22.55
CA ASP A 56 -9.85 -1.93 21.99
C ASP A 56 -10.54 -2.80 23.06
N GLN A 57 -9.92 -2.92 24.23
CA GLN A 57 -10.44 -3.73 25.35
C GLN A 57 -11.62 -3.10 26.08
N HIS A 58 -11.57 -1.79 26.32
CA HIS A 58 -12.53 -1.10 27.19
C HIS A 58 -13.54 -0.24 26.43
N GLY A 59 -13.39 -0.07 25.12
CA GLY A 59 -14.17 0.87 24.33
C GLY A 59 -13.66 2.32 24.46
N ASP A 60 -14.39 3.25 23.88
CA ASP A 60 -14.20 4.68 24.06
C ASP A 60 -15.51 5.36 24.54
N ASP A 61 -15.53 6.70 24.55
CA ASP A 61 -16.70 7.49 24.99
C ASP A 61 -17.99 7.16 24.20
N PHE A 62 -17.87 6.45 23.07
CA PHE A 62 -18.98 6.03 22.21
C PHE A 62 -19.31 4.53 22.33
N GLY A 63 -18.69 3.81 23.27
CA GLY A 63 -18.95 2.39 23.55
C GLY A 63 -17.90 1.43 22.98
N LYS A 64 -18.27 0.16 22.80
CA LYS A 64 -17.38 -0.86 22.23
C LYS A 64 -17.13 -0.59 20.74
N ARG A 65 -15.90 -0.82 20.31
CA ARG A 65 -15.43 -0.58 18.93
C ARG A 65 -15.76 -1.75 18.00
N GLU A 66 -17.04 -1.98 17.78
CA GLU A 66 -17.49 -3.02 16.86
C GLU A 66 -16.94 -2.78 15.44
N GLY A 67 -16.41 -3.85 14.83
CA GLY A 67 -15.87 -3.82 13.47
C GLY A 67 -14.46 -3.22 13.34
N ILE A 68 -13.71 -3.05 14.43
CA ILE A 68 -12.28 -2.70 14.42
C ILE A 68 -11.50 -3.87 15.03
N ASN A 69 -11.24 -4.90 14.24
CA ASN A 69 -10.50 -6.07 14.70
C ASN A 69 -9.01 -5.99 14.33
N ILE A 70 -8.14 -6.59 15.14
CA ILE A 70 -6.69 -6.53 14.95
C ILE A 70 -6.26 -7.22 13.65
N GLU A 71 -6.89 -8.35 13.27
CA GLU A 71 -6.54 -9.04 12.02
C GLU A 71 -6.89 -8.20 10.78
N MET A 72 -7.98 -7.42 10.87
CA MET A 72 -8.40 -6.50 9.81
C MET A 72 -7.41 -5.33 9.67
N ILE A 73 -6.93 -4.80 10.79
CA ILE A 73 -5.88 -3.77 10.82
C ILE A 73 -4.57 -4.33 10.25
N GLU A 74 -4.19 -5.53 10.65
CA GLU A 74 -2.97 -6.20 10.18
C GLU A 74 -3.01 -6.40 8.66
N ASP A 75 -4.15 -6.82 8.09
CA ASP A 75 -4.32 -6.97 6.65
C ASP A 75 -4.14 -5.63 5.90
N VAL A 76 -4.73 -4.55 6.40
CA VAL A 76 -4.55 -3.20 5.80
C VAL A 76 -3.08 -2.77 5.89
N ILE A 77 -2.41 -3.04 6.99
CA ILE A 77 -0.98 -2.73 7.16
C ILE A 77 -0.12 -3.51 6.19
N ARG A 78 -0.35 -4.82 6.06
CA ARG A 78 0.39 -5.69 5.11
C ARG A 78 0.23 -5.20 3.67
N LYS A 79 -0.97 -4.81 3.26
CA LYS A 79 -1.24 -4.25 1.93
C LYS A 79 -0.56 -2.89 1.73
N SER A 80 -0.64 -2.03 2.75
CA SER A 80 -0.16 -0.66 2.65
C SER A 80 1.35 -0.55 2.45
N PHE A 81 2.17 -1.40 3.09
CA PHE A 81 3.62 -1.23 3.06
C PHE A 81 4.21 -1.28 1.64
N LYS A 82 3.75 -2.21 0.80
CA LYS A 82 4.18 -2.32 -0.60
C LYS A 82 3.79 -1.07 -1.41
N ILE A 83 2.57 -0.60 -1.21
CA ILE A 83 2.04 0.58 -1.91
C ILE A 83 2.72 1.87 -1.45
N LEU A 84 3.01 1.99 -0.16
CA LEU A 84 3.76 3.11 0.41
C LEU A 84 5.15 3.21 -0.22
N LYS A 85 5.85 2.08 -0.36
CA LYS A 85 7.13 2.03 -1.08
C LYS A 85 6.98 2.47 -2.53
N PHE A 86 5.99 1.95 -3.25
CA PHE A 86 5.71 2.35 -4.63
C PHE A 86 5.53 3.87 -4.75
N PHE A 87 4.66 4.47 -3.94
CA PHE A 87 4.44 5.90 -3.97
C PHE A 87 5.68 6.71 -3.57
N ASN A 88 6.48 6.22 -2.63
CA ASN A 88 7.70 6.90 -2.20
C ASN A 88 8.77 6.92 -3.28
N PHE A 89 8.92 5.84 -4.05
CA PHE A 89 9.84 5.81 -5.19
C PHE A 89 9.34 6.66 -6.37
N LYS A 90 8.02 6.71 -6.58
CA LYS A 90 7.42 7.48 -7.68
C LYS A 90 7.33 8.98 -7.38
N ASN A 91 7.16 9.37 -6.12
CA ASN A 91 6.93 10.75 -5.70
C ASN A 91 8.03 11.24 -4.74
N GLU A 92 8.99 12.01 -5.26
CA GLU A 92 10.16 12.51 -4.50
C GLU A 92 9.81 13.23 -3.19
N LYS A 93 8.68 13.96 -3.18
CA LYS A 93 8.22 14.73 -2.01
C LYS A 93 7.52 13.87 -0.96
N PHE A 94 6.98 12.71 -1.35
CA PHE A 94 6.27 11.85 -0.44
C PHE A 94 7.26 11.04 0.39
N ARG A 95 7.16 11.14 1.71
CA ARG A 95 7.94 10.34 2.66
C ARG A 95 6.98 9.76 3.68
N PHE A 96 7.20 8.50 4.04
CA PHE A 96 6.30 7.76 4.92
C PHE A 96 7.00 7.12 6.12
N VAL A 97 8.34 7.13 6.11
CA VAL A 97 9.18 6.47 7.11
C VAL A 97 9.87 7.51 7.97
N ASN A 98 9.84 7.28 9.29
CA ASN A 98 10.62 7.99 10.28
C ASN A 98 11.96 7.29 10.49
N PHE A 99 12.98 8.06 10.88
CA PHE A 99 14.29 7.54 11.24
C PHE A 99 14.53 7.84 12.72
N PRO A 100 14.86 6.83 13.55
CA PRO A 100 15.28 7.03 14.92
C PRO A 100 16.51 7.96 15.02
N PRO A 101 16.67 8.71 16.13
CA PRO A 101 15.78 8.78 17.29
C PRO A 101 14.46 9.51 17.00
N LYS A 102 13.43 9.26 17.83
CA LYS A 102 12.09 9.87 17.65
C LYS A 102 12.17 11.39 17.58
N LYS A 103 11.60 11.96 16.52
CA LYS A 103 11.40 13.41 16.38
C LYS A 103 10.27 13.88 17.29
N ILE A 104 10.27 15.17 17.64
CA ILE A 104 9.20 15.82 18.43
C ILE A 104 7.82 15.60 17.80
N ARG A 105 7.76 15.55 16.45
CA ARG A 105 6.55 15.23 15.69
C ARG A 105 6.88 14.12 14.69
N PRO A 106 6.63 12.84 15.03
CA PRO A 106 6.81 11.76 14.08
C PRO A 106 5.83 11.91 12.93
N LEU A 107 6.26 11.49 11.74
CA LEU A 107 5.41 11.43 10.57
C LEU A 107 4.37 10.33 10.76
N ARG A 108 3.10 10.74 10.74
CA ARG A 108 1.93 9.86 10.86
C ARG A 108 1.17 9.84 9.55
N LEU A 109 0.73 8.65 9.17
CA LEU A 109 -0.08 8.42 7.98
C LEU A 109 -1.47 7.97 8.40
N VAL A 110 -2.45 8.21 7.53
CA VAL A 110 -3.79 7.66 7.68
C VAL A 110 -4.03 6.65 6.58
N LEU A 111 -4.22 5.39 6.95
CA LEU A 111 -4.69 4.35 6.04
C LEU A 111 -6.22 4.32 6.13
N LYS A 112 -6.91 4.61 5.03
CA LYS A 112 -8.38 4.58 4.92
C LYS A 112 -8.77 3.37 4.09
N GLN A 113 -9.40 2.37 4.71
CA GLN A 113 -9.97 1.23 3.98
C GLN A 113 -11.48 1.46 3.85
N VAL A 114 -11.95 1.54 2.61
CA VAL A 114 -13.37 1.68 2.27
C VAL A 114 -13.96 0.27 2.05
N PHE A 115 -15.11 -0.01 2.65
CA PHE A 115 -15.81 -1.31 2.55
C PHE A 115 -17.15 -1.24 1.81
N GLY A 116 -17.69 -0.04 1.58
CA GLY A 116 -18.98 0.16 0.95
C GLY A 116 -19.42 1.62 1.00
N ILE A 117 -20.73 1.86 0.90
CA ILE A 117 -21.32 3.19 1.09
C ILE A 117 -21.18 3.52 2.58
N ASP A 118 -20.43 4.57 2.89
CA ASP A 118 -20.29 5.14 4.23
C ASP A 118 -19.62 4.21 5.28
N GLU A 119 -18.93 3.16 4.85
CA GLU A 119 -18.13 2.33 5.76
C GLU A 119 -16.63 2.51 5.51
N THR A 120 -15.97 3.28 6.37
CA THR A 120 -14.52 3.52 6.30
C THR A 120 -13.82 3.23 7.62
N LEU A 121 -12.82 2.36 7.58
CA LEU A 121 -11.85 2.16 8.65
C LEU A 121 -10.66 3.09 8.43
N ASN A 122 -10.39 3.97 9.39
CA ASN A 122 -9.26 4.89 9.38
C ASN A 122 -8.24 4.43 10.41
N ILE A 123 -7.02 4.16 9.98
CA ILE A 123 -5.93 3.66 10.82
C ILE A 123 -4.81 4.68 10.79
N ILE A 124 -4.45 5.23 11.94
CA ILE A 124 -3.31 6.14 12.08
C ILE A 124 -2.09 5.30 12.43
N VAL A 125 -1.06 5.38 11.59
CA VAL A 125 0.15 4.56 11.70
C VAL A 125 1.42 5.41 11.65
N GLU A 126 2.46 4.91 12.30
CA GLU A 126 3.83 5.41 12.21
C GLU A 126 4.72 4.28 11.66
N TYR A 127 5.44 4.52 10.57
CA TYR A 127 6.50 3.62 10.11
C TYR A 127 7.86 4.15 10.55
N ASN A 128 8.72 3.26 11.04
CA ASN A 128 10.09 3.57 11.43
C ASN A 128 11.06 2.65 10.70
N PHE A 129 12.13 3.24 10.16
CA PHE A 129 13.28 2.49 9.65
C PHE A 129 14.17 2.13 10.83
N ILE A 130 14.40 0.85 11.08
CA ILE A 130 15.27 0.39 12.15
C ILE A 130 16.62 0.02 11.55
N GLU A 131 16.62 -0.87 10.56
CA GLU A 131 17.80 -1.34 9.85
C GLU A 131 17.46 -1.62 8.38
N LEU A 132 18.46 -1.96 7.56
CA LEU A 132 18.35 -2.09 6.10
C LEU A 132 17.10 -2.88 5.64
N ASN A 133 16.80 -3.97 6.34
CA ASN A 133 15.69 -4.87 6.03
C ASN A 133 14.63 -4.94 7.13
N LEU A 134 14.65 -4.02 8.11
CA LEU A 134 13.76 -4.03 9.25
C LEU A 134 13.03 -2.70 9.40
N TYR A 135 11.70 -2.79 9.32
CA TYR A 135 10.80 -1.67 9.56
C TYR A 135 9.86 -2.02 10.71
N GLU A 136 9.59 -1.05 11.57
CA GLU A 136 8.52 -1.14 12.55
C GLU A 136 7.32 -0.34 12.04
N VAL A 137 6.13 -0.90 12.18
CA VAL A 137 4.87 -0.17 11.99
C VAL A 137 4.10 -0.20 13.29
N THR A 138 3.80 0.99 13.83
CA THR A 138 2.98 1.14 15.03
C THR A 138 1.63 1.72 14.68
N VAL A 139 0.55 1.02 15.04
CA VAL A 139 -0.80 1.58 15.02
C VAL A 139 -1.00 2.45 16.24
N VAL A 140 -1.15 3.75 16.00
CA VAL A 140 -1.41 4.74 17.04
C VAL A 140 -2.86 4.68 17.47
N THR A 141 -3.78 4.58 16.51
CA THR A 141 -5.21 4.39 16.74
C THR A 141 -5.90 3.92 15.47
N ALA A 142 -7.04 3.23 15.60
CA ALA A 142 -7.97 3.01 14.50
C ALA A 142 -9.38 3.49 14.87
N LEU A 143 -10.14 3.94 13.88
CA LEU A 143 -11.44 4.58 14.03
C LEU A 143 -12.33 4.25 12.82
N ARG A 144 -13.54 3.78 13.06
CA ARG A 144 -14.58 3.65 12.04
C ARG A 144 -15.41 4.92 12.05
N LYS A 145 -15.14 5.82 11.11
CA LYS A 145 -15.77 7.15 11.03
C LYS A 145 -15.78 7.61 9.57
N GLU A 146 -16.98 7.87 9.05
CA GLU A 146 -17.22 8.34 7.68
C GLU A 146 -16.51 9.67 7.38
N ASN A 147 -16.76 10.67 8.21
CA ASN A 147 -16.25 12.03 8.02
C ASN A 147 -14.86 12.24 8.66
N PHE A 148 -14.00 11.22 8.60
CA PHE A 148 -12.63 11.36 9.07
C PHE A 148 -11.82 12.16 8.06
N THR A 149 -11.35 13.33 8.49
CA THR A 149 -10.51 14.19 7.65
C THR A 149 -9.05 14.11 8.10
N LEU A 150 -8.15 14.21 7.13
CA LEU A 150 -6.72 14.34 7.42
C LEU A 150 -6.45 15.64 8.20
N SER A 151 -5.32 15.70 8.91
CA SER A 151 -4.78 16.95 9.43
C SER A 151 -4.00 17.69 8.34
N ASP A 152 -3.89 19.02 8.43
CA ASP A 152 -3.06 19.79 7.47
C ASP A 152 -1.60 19.32 7.51
N GLY A 153 -1.02 19.09 6.33
CA GLY A 153 0.33 18.53 6.18
C GLY A 153 0.40 17.00 6.34
N GLN A 154 -0.74 16.31 6.47
CA GLN A 154 -0.79 14.86 6.62
C GLN A 154 -1.06 14.17 5.29
N TYR A 155 -0.35 13.06 5.06
CA TYR A 155 -0.65 12.13 3.98
C TYR A 155 -1.63 11.05 4.42
N GLY A 156 -2.49 10.65 3.49
CA GLY A 156 -3.37 9.49 3.65
C GLY A 156 -3.29 8.57 2.44
N ILE A 157 -3.49 7.28 2.65
CA ILE A 157 -3.73 6.32 1.58
C ILE A 157 -5.16 5.85 1.68
N VAL A 158 -5.89 5.89 0.57
CA VAL A 158 -7.26 5.39 0.48
C VAL A 158 -7.25 4.11 -0.35
N PHE A 159 -7.65 3.01 0.26
CA PHE A 159 -7.91 1.72 -0.39
C PHE A 159 -9.40 1.64 -0.72
N ASP A 160 -9.71 1.74 -2.01
CA ASP A 160 -11.07 1.87 -2.54
C ASP A 160 -11.26 0.89 -3.70
N LEU A 161 -11.73 -0.31 -3.37
CA LEU A 161 -11.93 -1.43 -4.30
C LEU A 161 -10.69 -1.67 -5.18
N ASP A 162 -10.73 -1.19 -6.42
CA ASP A 162 -9.69 -1.39 -7.45
C ASP A 162 -8.67 -0.24 -7.52
N LYS A 163 -8.85 0.80 -6.71
CA LYS A 163 -8.03 2.02 -6.72
C LYS A 163 -7.39 2.26 -5.38
N ILE A 164 -6.10 2.57 -5.41
CA ILE A 164 -5.37 3.02 -4.24
C ILE A 164 -4.89 4.44 -4.48
N LYS A 165 -5.33 5.38 -3.65
CA LYS A 165 -5.10 6.82 -3.84
C LYS A 165 -4.15 7.33 -2.77
N LEU A 166 -3.12 8.07 -3.18
CA LEU A 166 -2.30 8.88 -2.28
C LEU A 166 -2.92 10.27 -2.16
N MET A 167 -3.36 10.61 -0.96
CA MET A 167 -3.97 11.89 -0.63
C MET A 167 -3.02 12.71 0.24
N PHE A 168 -3.08 14.03 0.11
CA PHE A 168 -2.38 14.96 0.98
C PHE A 168 -3.28 16.14 1.32
N LYS A 169 -3.32 16.55 2.59
CA LYS A 169 -4.11 17.71 2.99
C LYS A 169 -3.26 18.96 3.11
N VAL A 170 -3.70 20.02 2.44
CA VAL A 170 -3.06 21.34 2.48
C VAL A 170 -4.12 22.43 2.57
N ARG A 171 -3.98 23.34 3.55
CA ARG A 171 -4.87 24.50 3.74
C ARG A 171 -6.34 24.09 3.83
N GLY A 172 -6.66 23.01 4.54
CA GLY A 172 -8.03 22.52 4.70
C GLY A 172 -8.55 21.62 3.58
N PHE A 173 -7.86 21.50 2.44
CA PHE A 173 -8.31 20.70 1.29
C PHE A 173 -7.51 19.41 1.14
N GLU A 174 -8.19 18.27 1.01
CA GLU A 174 -7.57 17.00 0.62
C GLU A 174 -7.34 16.99 -0.90
N THR A 175 -6.10 16.80 -1.31
CA THR A 175 -5.67 16.78 -2.71
C THR A 175 -5.20 15.39 -3.09
N LEU A 176 -5.63 14.89 -4.24
CA LEU A 176 -5.08 13.67 -4.83
C LEU A 176 -3.68 13.95 -5.37
N ILE A 177 -2.69 13.22 -4.88
CA ILE A 177 -1.29 13.33 -5.32
C ILE A 177 -0.98 12.31 -6.40
N ASP A 178 -1.42 11.07 -6.21
CA ASP A 178 -1.14 9.97 -7.12
C ASP A 178 -2.16 8.84 -6.93
N GLU A 179 -2.22 7.92 -7.90
CA GLU A 179 -3.05 6.74 -7.86
C GLU A 179 -2.30 5.50 -8.36
N TYR A 180 -2.68 4.36 -7.80
CA TYR A 180 -2.27 3.03 -8.22
C TYR A 180 -3.53 2.23 -8.58
N LEU A 181 -3.55 1.72 -9.80
CA LEU A 181 -4.60 0.84 -10.31
C LEU A 181 -4.09 -0.59 -10.18
N HIS A 182 -4.84 -1.44 -9.47
CA HIS A 182 -4.48 -2.85 -9.33
C HIS A 182 -4.83 -3.64 -10.59
#